data_AF-A0A1X0UL83-F1
#
_entry.id   AF-A0A1X0UL83-F1
#
_cell.length_a   1.000
_cell.length_b   1.000
_cell.length_c   1.000
_cell.angle_alpha   90.00
_cell.angle_beta   90.00
_cell.angle_gamma   90.00
#
_symmetry.space_group_name_H-M   'P 1'
#
loop_
_entity.id
_entity.type
_entity.pdbx_description
1 polymer ?
#
loop_
_entity_poly.entity_id
_entity_poly.type
_entity_poly.pdbx_seq_one_letter_code
_entity_poly.pdbx_strand_id
1 'polypeptide(L)'
;MSVVTTTSDAWADVHRSLSCSDEGGPLGEACVDLRALNSAYPRMYAVASMANEAKRRWWQLAVGLESGRAEQMVTRSLEDVKTPEVAAIQVATALIHAIVGRVVALLVLQGRTWDPGIDNLWIHMDSDGGIDWAGLTSPVLRVLPGDSLEGASGTVTLPCEEALLIWTAHRCITSLDVVSRAIADSAPLDPRVFWSLVGDAVLGASTHVPMLSRSLGVSSARRGQALLDAFVAAGVPVRSRPASIGRLRLRAS
;
A
#
# COMPACT_ATOMS: atom_id res chain seq x y z
N MET A 1 -7.66 -24.08 -46.92
CA MET A 1 -6.99 -22.78 -47.12
C MET A 1 -6.94 -22.09 -45.76
N SER A 2 -5.74 -22.02 -45.19
CA SER A 2 -5.47 -21.51 -43.85
C SER A 2 -5.25 -20.00 -43.92
N VAL A 3 -5.97 -19.22 -43.12
CA VAL A 3 -5.63 -17.82 -42.84
C VAL A 3 -5.23 -17.77 -41.37
N VAL A 4 -3.92 -17.69 -41.17
CA VAL A 4 -3.27 -17.48 -39.88
C VAL A 4 -3.52 -16.03 -39.50
N THR A 5 -4.44 -15.78 -38.57
CA THR A 5 -4.55 -14.49 -37.89
C THR A 5 -3.43 -14.44 -36.85
N THR A 6 -2.39 -13.67 -37.15
CA THR A 6 -1.21 -13.51 -36.31
C THR A 6 -1.57 -12.84 -34.99
N THR A 7 -0.97 -13.35 -33.92
CA THR A 7 -0.98 -12.87 -32.52
C THR A 7 -0.69 -11.38 -32.32
N SER A 8 -0.35 -10.63 -33.38
CA SER A 8 -0.11 -9.17 -33.35
C SER A 8 -1.35 -8.35 -33.00
N ASP A 9 -2.54 -8.75 -33.47
CA ASP A 9 -3.75 -7.94 -33.29
C ASP A 9 -4.30 -7.98 -31.85
N ALA A 10 -4.02 -9.06 -31.12
CA ALA A 10 -4.42 -9.21 -29.72
C ALA A 10 -3.63 -8.29 -28.76
N TRP A 11 -2.43 -7.83 -29.15
CA TRP A 11 -1.64 -6.88 -28.36
C TRP A 11 -2.03 -5.43 -28.63
N ALA A 12 -2.60 -5.16 -29.81
CA ALA A 12 -3.16 -3.84 -30.13
C ALA A 12 -4.40 -3.53 -29.28
N ASP A 13 -5.19 -4.53 -28.91
CA ASP A 13 -6.36 -4.35 -28.04
C ASP A 13 -5.99 -4.16 -26.56
N VAL A 14 -4.84 -4.66 -26.11
CA VAL A 14 -4.28 -4.35 -24.78
C VAL A 14 -3.78 -2.90 -24.71
N HIS A 15 -3.38 -2.30 -25.83
CA HIS A 15 -3.04 -0.88 -25.91
C HIS A 15 -4.26 0.03 -26.13
N ARG A 16 -5.37 -0.52 -26.66
CA ARG A 16 -6.59 0.26 -26.93
C ARG A 16 -7.49 0.42 -25.70
N SER A 17 -7.27 -0.33 -24.63
CA SER A 17 -7.98 -0.13 -23.35
C SER A 17 -7.37 0.94 -22.44
N LEU A 18 -6.29 1.61 -22.87
CA LEU A 18 -5.65 2.73 -22.16
C LEU A 18 -6.41 4.08 -22.32
N SER A 19 -7.53 4.10 -23.05
CA SER A 19 -8.28 5.32 -23.32
C SER A 19 -9.75 5.22 -22.93
N CYS A 20 -10.01 5.14 -21.62
CA CYS A 20 -11.32 5.51 -21.09
C CYS A 20 -11.16 6.39 -19.84
N SER A 21 -10.92 7.68 -20.10
CA SER A 21 -11.37 8.84 -19.32
C SER A 21 -11.05 8.94 -17.81
N ASP A 22 -9.90 8.45 -17.34
CA ASP A 22 -9.31 8.94 -16.06
C ASP A 22 -7.77 8.78 -15.94
N GLU A 23 -7.07 8.31 -16.99
CA GLU A 23 -5.59 8.19 -16.97
C GLU A 23 -4.85 9.54 -16.94
N GLY A 24 -5.55 10.66 -17.18
CA GLY A 24 -4.98 12.02 -17.17
C GLY A 24 -5.27 12.84 -15.91
N GLY A 25 -5.85 12.25 -14.86
CA GLY A 25 -6.09 12.95 -13.60
C GLY A 25 -4.83 13.04 -12.72
N PRO A 26 -4.84 13.88 -11.66
CA PRO A 26 -3.73 14.01 -10.71
C PRO A 26 -3.12 12.69 -10.21
N LEU A 27 -3.95 11.70 -9.89
CA LEU A 27 -3.48 10.38 -9.46
C LEU A 27 -2.81 9.61 -10.60
N GLY A 28 -3.35 9.71 -11.82
CA GLY A 28 -2.80 9.05 -13.01
C GLY A 28 -1.38 9.52 -13.29
N GLU A 29 -1.18 10.85 -13.31
CA GLU A 29 0.14 11.48 -13.44
C GLU A 29 1.11 11.04 -12.34
N ALA A 30 0.66 11.08 -11.07
CA ALA A 30 1.47 10.60 -9.95
C ALA A 30 1.85 9.12 -10.08
N CYS A 31 0.95 8.29 -10.61
CA CYS A 31 1.20 6.86 -10.81
C CYS A 31 2.14 6.58 -11.99
N VAL A 32 2.33 7.50 -12.93
CA VAL A 32 3.39 7.36 -13.96
C VAL A 32 4.76 7.30 -13.28
N ASP A 33 5.04 8.25 -12.39
CA ASP A 33 6.30 8.29 -11.64
C ASP A 33 6.47 7.08 -10.71
N LEU A 34 5.40 6.68 -10.01
CA LEU A 34 5.44 5.52 -9.12
C LEU A 34 5.70 4.21 -9.87
N ARG A 35 5.17 4.05 -11.08
CA ARG A 35 5.46 2.88 -11.94
C ARG A 35 6.91 2.90 -12.44
N ALA A 36 7.45 4.09 -12.71
CA ALA A 36 8.83 4.25 -13.18
C ALA A 36 9.88 3.89 -12.12
N LEU A 37 9.53 3.90 -10.82
CA LEU A 37 10.44 3.49 -9.73
C LEU A 37 11.00 2.08 -9.91
N ASN A 38 10.21 1.16 -10.46
CA ASN A 38 10.65 -0.21 -10.70
C ASN A 38 9.99 -0.78 -11.96
N SER A 39 10.71 -0.74 -13.08
CA SER A 39 10.19 -1.22 -14.37
C SER A 39 9.87 -2.70 -14.41
N ALA A 40 10.53 -3.53 -13.58
CA ALA A 40 10.23 -4.95 -13.45
C ALA A 40 8.93 -5.18 -12.65
N TYR A 41 8.58 -4.26 -11.75
CA TYR A 41 7.41 -4.36 -10.88
C TYR A 41 6.67 -3.01 -10.79
N PRO A 42 6.05 -2.54 -11.89
CA PRO A 42 5.46 -1.19 -11.96
C PRO A 42 4.31 -0.98 -10.96
N ARG A 43 3.64 -2.05 -10.53
CA ARG A 43 2.55 -2.01 -9.54
C ARG A 43 3.02 -1.95 -8.10
N MET A 44 4.34 -2.03 -7.84
CA MET A 44 4.91 -2.12 -6.49
C MET A 44 4.49 -0.96 -5.59
N TYR A 45 4.44 0.26 -6.14
CA TYR A 45 4.03 1.47 -5.42
C TYR A 45 2.80 2.16 -6.00
N ALA A 46 2.55 2.00 -7.31
CA ALA A 46 1.39 2.59 -7.96
C ALA A 46 0.08 1.92 -7.53
N VAL A 47 -1.01 2.67 -7.65
CA VAL A 47 -2.38 2.23 -7.35
C VAL A 47 -3.27 2.39 -8.58
N ALA A 48 -4.36 1.63 -8.64
CA ALA A 48 -5.38 1.77 -9.67
C ALA A 48 -6.46 2.78 -9.28
N SER A 49 -7.04 3.49 -10.25
CA SER A 49 -8.36 4.13 -10.07
C SER A 49 -9.43 3.11 -10.36
N MET A 50 -10.25 2.77 -9.36
CA MET A 50 -11.24 1.70 -9.51
C MET A 50 -12.39 2.07 -10.44
N ALA A 51 -12.53 3.32 -10.87
CA ALA A 51 -13.49 3.70 -11.91
C ALA A 51 -13.26 2.94 -13.22
N ASN A 52 -12.00 2.57 -13.51
CA ASN A 52 -11.59 2.02 -14.80
C ASN A 52 -11.26 0.51 -14.76
N GLU A 53 -11.33 -0.11 -13.58
CA GLU A 53 -10.89 -1.50 -13.38
C GLU A 53 -12.06 -2.49 -13.38
N ALA A 54 -11.93 -3.56 -14.16
CA ALA A 54 -12.80 -4.71 -14.09
C ALA A 54 -12.64 -5.41 -12.73
N LYS A 55 -13.75 -5.72 -12.05
CA LYS A 55 -13.72 -6.19 -10.64
C LYS A 55 -13.29 -7.65 -10.43
N ARG A 56 -12.73 -8.31 -11.45
CA ARG A 56 -12.25 -9.69 -11.31
C ARG A 56 -11.02 -9.71 -10.40
N ARG A 57 -11.01 -10.57 -9.38
CA ARG A 57 -9.96 -10.69 -8.33
C ARG A 57 -9.72 -9.44 -7.48
N TRP A 58 -10.56 -8.42 -7.64
CA TRP A 58 -10.59 -7.28 -6.77
C TRP A 58 -11.57 -7.51 -5.63
N TRP A 59 -11.22 -7.04 -4.44
CA TRP A 59 -12.13 -6.96 -3.32
C TRP A 59 -11.89 -5.67 -2.55
N GLN A 60 -12.97 -5.03 -2.11
CA GLN A 60 -12.88 -3.83 -1.27
C GLN A 60 -12.40 -4.25 0.12
N LEU A 61 -11.41 -3.53 0.68
CA LEU A 61 -10.73 -3.92 1.90
C LEU A 61 -11.72 -4.14 3.06
N ALA A 62 -12.63 -3.19 3.28
CA ALA A 62 -13.68 -3.29 4.30
C ALA A 62 -14.48 -4.60 4.19
N VAL A 63 -15.08 -4.85 3.02
CA VAL A 63 -15.96 -6.00 2.76
C VAL A 63 -15.18 -7.31 2.77
N GLY A 64 -13.97 -7.32 2.24
CA GLY A 64 -13.15 -8.52 2.17
C GLY A 64 -12.69 -9.00 3.53
N LEU A 65 -12.26 -8.08 4.41
CA LEU A 65 -11.85 -8.45 5.77
C LEU A 65 -13.04 -9.02 6.58
N GLU A 66 -14.22 -8.40 6.47
CA GLU A 66 -15.45 -8.91 7.11
C GLU A 66 -15.89 -10.27 6.58
N SER A 67 -15.59 -10.60 5.32
CA SER A 67 -15.94 -11.87 4.69
C SER A 67 -14.84 -12.94 4.81
N GLY A 68 -13.84 -12.75 5.68
CA GLY A 68 -12.81 -13.76 5.98
C GLY A 68 -11.68 -13.83 4.96
N ARG A 69 -11.44 -12.78 4.15
CA ARG A 69 -10.30 -12.76 3.21
C ARG A 69 -8.95 -12.89 3.92
N ALA A 70 -8.79 -12.27 5.08
CA ALA A 70 -7.55 -12.38 5.86
C ALA A 70 -7.26 -13.82 6.27
N GLU A 71 -8.28 -14.54 6.77
CA GLU A 71 -8.19 -15.95 7.13
C GLU A 71 -7.77 -16.80 5.93
N GLN A 72 -8.45 -16.64 4.79
CA GLN A 72 -8.12 -17.35 3.55
C GLN A 72 -6.67 -17.12 3.12
N MET A 73 -6.18 -15.89 3.22
CA MET A 73 -4.80 -15.55 2.89
C MET A 73 -3.81 -16.20 3.86
N VAL A 74 -4.12 -16.22 5.16
CA VAL A 74 -3.28 -16.87 6.18
C VAL A 74 -3.25 -18.38 5.96
N THR A 75 -4.39 -19.02 5.71
CA THR A 75 -4.49 -20.44 5.39
C THR A 75 -3.68 -20.80 4.16
N ARG A 76 -3.73 -19.98 3.10
CA ARG A 76 -2.92 -20.20 1.89
C ARG A 76 -1.43 -20.02 2.18
N SER A 77 -1.05 -18.96 2.89
CA SER A 77 0.34 -18.69 3.26
C SER A 77 0.94 -19.82 4.11
N LEU A 78 0.13 -20.46 4.97
CA LEU A 78 0.54 -21.62 5.76
C LEU A 78 0.98 -22.84 4.93
N GLU A 79 0.53 -22.96 3.69
CA GLU A 79 0.98 -24.02 2.78
C GLU A 79 2.46 -23.82 2.39
N ASP A 80 2.92 -22.57 2.34
CA ASP A 80 4.29 -22.20 2.00
C ASP A 80 5.18 -22.06 3.26
N VAL A 81 4.63 -21.53 4.37
CA VAL A 81 5.34 -21.35 5.64
C VAL A 81 4.69 -22.18 6.76
N LYS A 82 5.45 -23.16 7.28
CA LYS A 82 4.93 -24.20 8.20
C LYS A 82 4.59 -23.72 9.62
N THR A 83 4.50 -22.41 9.87
CA THR A 83 4.16 -21.85 11.18
C THR A 83 3.11 -20.73 11.05
N PRO A 84 2.02 -20.77 11.85
CA PRO A 84 0.95 -19.76 11.79
C PRO A 84 1.41 -18.32 12.00
N GLU A 85 2.37 -18.11 12.90
CA GLU A 85 2.92 -16.79 13.17
C GLU A 85 3.64 -16.20 11.94
N VAL A 86 4.42 -17.00 11.21
CA VAL A 86 5.11 -16.53 10.01
C VAL A 86 4.11 -16.25 8.88
N ALA A 87 3.06 -17.09 8.74
CA ALA A 87 2.00 -16.83 7.79
C ALA A 87 1.26 -15.52 8.09
N ALA A 88 0.91 -15.29 9.37
CA ALA A 88 0.29 -14.05 9.82
C ALA A 88 1.17 -12.83 9.51
N ILE A 89 2.47 -12.91 9.79
CA ILE A 89 3.43 -11.83 9.48
C ILE A 89 3.52 -11.56 7.98
N GLN A 90 3.56 -12.60 7.14
CA GLN A 90 3.59 -12.43 5.68
C GLN A 90 2.34 -11.73 5.15
N VAL A 91 1.15 -12.19 5.57
CA VAL A 91 -0.12 -11.60 5.15
C VAL A 91 -0.26 -10.17 5.69
N ALA A 92 0.07 -9.93 6.96
CA ALA A 92 0.07 -8.60 7.54
C ALA A 92 1.01 -7.66 6.77
N THR A 93 2.23 -8.09 6.45
CA THR A 93 3.21 -7.30 5.69
C THR A 93 2.67 -6.93 4.30
N ALA A 94 2.01 -7.87 3.61
CA ALA A 94 1.42 -7.62 2.29
C ALA A 94 0.29 -6.58 2.35
N LEU A 95 -0.63 -6.70 3.32
CA LEU A 95 -1.73 -5.75 3.53
C LEU A 95 -1.21 -4.37 3.97
N ILE A 96 -0.24 -4.33 4.89
CA ILE A 96 0.42 -3.10 5.31
C ILE A 96 1.11 -2.42 4.12
N HIS A 97 1.79 -3.17 3.25
CA HIS A 97 2.42 -2.60 2.06
C HIS A 97 1.40 -2.04 1.05
N ALA A 98 0.25 -2.72 0.89
CA ALA A 98 -0.85 -2.23 0.04
C ALA A 98 -1.40 -0.88 0.51
N ILE A 99 -1.39 -0.64 1.83
CA ILE A 99 -1.88 0.60 2.46
C ILE A 99 -0.74 1.61 2.61
N VAL A 100 0.18 1.34 3.52
CA VAL A 100 1.20 2.24 4.03
C VAL A 100 2.35 2.37 3.05
N GLY A 101 2.89 1.25 2.56
CA GLY A 101 4.03 1.28 1.64
C GLY A 101 3.76 2.13 0.39
N ARG A 102 2.54 2.00 -0.18
CA ARG A 102 2.12 2.75 -1.37
C ARG A 102 1.83 4.22 -1.10
N VAL A 103 1.10 4.56 -0.04
CA VAL A 103 0.82 5.98 0.26
C VAL A 103 2.10 6.72 0.68
N VAL A 104 2.99 6.04 1.42
CA VAL A 104 4.28 6.61 1.82
C VAL A 104 5.17 6.83 0.62
N ALA A 105 5.16 5.94 -0.37
CA ALA A 105 5.93 6.15 -1.60
C ALA A 105 5.55 7.47 -2.29
N LEU A 106 4.26 7.78 -2.40
CA LEU A 106 3.82 9.06 -2.95
C LEU A 106 4.20 10.24 -2.05
N LEU A 107 4.04 10.10 -0.72
CA LEU A 107 4.39 11.12 0.25
C LEU A 107 5.87 11.51 0.15
N VAL A 108 6.77 10.52 0.12
CA VAL A 108 8.21 10.81 0.13
C VAL A 108 8.71 11.25 -1.24
N LEU A 109 8.10 10.76 -2.32
CA LEU A 109 8.48 11.14 -3.68
C LEU A 109 8.00 12.55 -4.04
N GLN A 110 6.73 12.85 -3.75
CA GLN A 110 6.07 14.06 -4.26
C GLN A 110 5.51 14.97 -3.16
N GLY A 111 5.45 14.54 -1.89
CA GLY A 111 4.81 15.32 -0.82
C GLY A 111 3.29 15.35 -0.92
N ARG A 112 2.71 14.34 -1.56
CA ARG A 112 1.27 14.19 -1.80
C ARG A 112 0.79 12.88 -1.20
N THR A 113 -0.49 12.76 -0.87
CA THR A 113 -1.07 11.47 -0.46
C THR A 113 -2.45 11.27 -1.06
N TRP A 114 -2.80 10.04 -1.41
CA TRP A 114 -4.18 9.63 -1.62
C TRP A 114 -4.77 9.17 -0.27
N ASP A 115 -6.07 8.81 -0.21
CA ASP A 115 -6.72 8.38 1.04
C ASP A 115 -6.50 6.90 1.36
N PRO A 116 -5.69 6.55 2.38
CA PRO A 116 -5.45 5.18 2.81
C PRO A 116 -6.51 4.61 3.74
N GLY A 117 -7.66 5.27 3.86
CA GLY A 117 -8.77 4.81 4.69
C GLY A 117 -9.48 3.55 4.16
N ILE A 118 -10.09 2.83 5.10
CA ILE A 118 -10.65 1.48 4.90
C ILE A 118 -11.75 1.43 3.83
N ASP A 119 -12.49 2.52 3.69
CA ASP A 119 -13.59 2.72 2.76
C ASP A 119 -13.11 3.01 1.33
N ASN A 120 -11.88 3.50 1.17
CA ASN A 120 -11.34 3.88 -0.12
C ASN A 120 -10.55 2.77 -0.82
N LEU A 121 -10.16 1.71 -0.09
CA LEU A 121 -9.16 0.75 -0.56
C LEU A 121 -9.76 -0.50 -1.18
N TRP A 122 -9.11 -0.95 -2.25
CA TRP A 122 -9.32 -2.22 -2.93
C TRP A 122 -8.02 -2.99 -3.02
N ILE A 123 -8.11 -4.30 -2.90
CA ILE A 123 -7.00 -5.24 -2.99
C ILE A 123 -7.21 -6.11 -4.22
N HIS A 124 -6.17 -6.22 -5.06
CA HIS A 124 -6.13 -7.17 -6.15
C HIS A 124 -5.28 -8.36 -5.76
N MET A 125 -5.71 -9.54 -6.18
CA MET A 125 -4.99 -10.79 -5.97
C MET A 125 -4.45 -11.32 -7.31
N ASP A 126 -3.23 -11.83 -7.30
CA ASP A 126 -2.66 -12.56 -8.42
C ASP A 126 -3.29 -13.96 -8.57
N SER A 127 -2.74 -14.80 -9.46
CA SER A 127 -3.20 -16.18 -9.64
C SER A 127 -2.83 -17.11 -8.49
N ASP A 128 -1.82 -16.75 -7.70
CA ASP A 128 -1.21 -17.61 -6.69
C ASP A 128 -1.77 -17.33 -5.29
N GLY A 129 -2.62 -16.29 -5.19
CA GLY A 129 -3.29 -15.87 -3.96
C GLY A 129 -2.49 -14.83 -3.19
N GLY A 130 -1.50 -14.19 -3.81
CA GLY A 130 -0.77 -13.05 -3.27
C GLY A 130 -1.43 -11.71 -3.62
N ILE A 131 -1.13 -10.67 -2.82
CA ILE A 131 -1.48 -9.30 -3.19
C ILE A 131 -0.42 -8.76 -4.16
N ASP A 132 -0.83 -8.48 -5.39
CA ASP A 132 0.05 -7.88 -6.41
C ASP A 132 -0.25 -6.40 -6.66
N TRP A 133 -1.45 -5.93 -6.28
CA TRP A 133 -1.85 -4.54 -6.51
C TRP A 133 -2.91 -4.01 -5.52
N ALA A 134 -3.09 -2.69 -5.53
CA ALA A 134 -4.07 -1.98 -4.73
C ALA A 134 -4.75 -0.91 -5.58
N GLY A 135 -5.99 -0.57 -5.24
CA GLY A 135 -6.83 0.34 -5.98
C GLY A 135 -7.62 1.26 -5.06
N LEU A 136 -8.06 2.38 -5.60
CA LEU A 136 -8.78 3.43 -4.89
C LEU A 136 -10.16 3.66 -5.48
N THR A 137 -11.18 3.73 -4.63
CA THR A 137 -12.53 4.15 -5.04
C THR A 137 -12.52 5.63 -5.47
N SER A 138 -11.88 6.49 -4.66
CA SER A 138 -11.72 7.91 -4.88
C SER A 138 -10.25 8.22 -5.16
N PRO A 139 -9.91 8.73 -6.37
CA PRO A 139 -8.54 9.03 -6.76
C PRO A 139 -8.05 10.40 -6.26
N VAL A 140 -8.75 11.06 -5.33
CA VAL A 140 -8.44 12.42 -4.90
C VAL A 140 -7.11 12.49 -4.15
N LEU A 141 -6.20 13.35 -4.60
CA LEU A 141 -4.93 13.61 -3.93
C LEU A 141 -5.04 14.74 -2.89
N ARG A 142 -4.27 14.61 -1.82
CA ARG A 142 -4.02 15.64 -0.83
C ARG A 142 -2.68 16.26 -1.15
N VAL A 143 -2.69 17.58 -1.34
CA VAL A 143 -1.54 18.36 -1.79
C VAL A 143 -1.26 19.49 -0.79
N LEU A 144 -0.11 20.14 -0.94
CA LEU A 144 0.33 21.24 -0.08
C LEU A 144 0.19 22.60 -0.79
N PRO A 145 0.16 23.72 -0.05
CA PRO A 145 0.19 25.04 -0.67
C PRO A 145 1.50 25.22 -1.46
N GLY A 146 1.40 25.77 -2.67
CA GLY A 146 2.49 25.90 -3.63
C GLY A 146 2.79 24.65 -4.46
N ASP A 147 2.06 23.54 -4.26
CA ASP A 147 2.13 22.39 -5.17
C ASP A 147 1.57 22.77 -6.55
N SER A 148 2.14 22.21 -7.63
CA SER A 148 1.68 22.48 -9.00
C SER A 148 0.22 22.09 -9.26
N LEU A 149 -0.34 21.23 -8.42
CA LEU A 149 -1.73 20.76 -8.50
C LEU A 149 -2.66 21.50 -7.51
N GLU A 150 -2.17 22.54 -6.81
CA GLU A 150 -3.02 23.32 -5.90
C GLU A 150 -4.23 23.91 -6.64
N GLY A 151 -5.43 23.61 -6.12
CA GLY A 151 -6.70 24.06 -6.72
C GLY A 151 -7.12 23.29 -7.97
N ALA A 152 -6.35 22.28 -8.41
CA ALA A 152 -6.73 21.43 -9.53
C ALA A 152 -7.90 20.50 -9.16
N SER A 153 -8.74 20.17 -10.15
CA SER A 153 -9.79 19.17 -9.98
C SER A 153 -9.18 17.81 -9.60
N GLY A 154 -9.81 17.09 -8.67
CA GLY A 154 -9.26 15.84 -8.14
C GLY A 154 -8.20 16.02 -7.07
N THR A 155 -8.05 17.22 -6.50
CA THR A 155 -7.16 17.48 -5.37
C THR A 155 -7.86 18.18 -4.21
N VAL A 156 -7.27 18.06 -3.02
CA VAL A 156 -7.62 18.81 -1.81
C VAL A 156 -6.34 19.38 -1.23
N THR A 157 -6.25 20.70 -1.14
CA THR A 157 -5.11 21.37 -0.52
C THR A 157 -5.27 21.34 1.00
N LEU A 158 -4.28 20.75 1.69
CA LEU A 158 -4.18 20.82 3.15
C LEU A 158 -3.37 22.05 3.56
N PRO A 159 -3.58 22.61 4.78
CA PRO A 159 -2.99 23.90 5.14
C PRO A 159 -1.47 23.87 5.33
N CYS A 160 -0.90 22.70 5.66
CA CYS A 160 0.54 22.52 5.86
C CYS A 160 0.93 21.03 5.80
N GLU A 161 2.24 20.76 5.77
CA GLU A 161 2.75 19.39 5.74
C GLU A 161 2.43 18.61 7.02
N GLU A 162 2.41 19.27 8.18
CA GLU A 162 1.98 18.64 9.43
C GLU A 162 0.54 18.13 9.35
N ALA A 163 -0.38 18.93 8.79
CA ALA A 163 -1.77 18.51 8.58
C ALA A 163 -1.86 17.33 7.61
N LEU A 164 -1.04 17.28 6.56
CA LEU A 164 -0.95 16.14 5.64
C LEU A 164 -0.50 14.86 6.36
N LEU A 165 0.52 14.96 7.21
CA LEU A 165 1.07 13.82 7.94
C LEU A 165 0.09 13.28 8.99
N ILE A 166 -0.51 14.16 9.79
CA ILE A 166 -1.52 13.80 10.79
C ILE A 166 -2.73 13.15 10.11
N TRP A 167 -3.24 13.78 9.05
CA TRP A 167 -4.36 13.24 8.30
C TRP A 167 -4.04 11.86 7.71
N THR A 168 -2.86 11.71 7.10
CA THR A 168 -2.43 10.43 6.51
C THR A 168 -2.31 9.34 7.58
N ALA A 169 -1.72 9.64 8.74
CA ALA A 169 -1.59 8.69 9.85
C ALA A 169 -2.97 8.23 10.34
N HIS A 170 -3.90 9.15 10.61
CA HIS A 170 -5.25 8.80 11.04
C HIS A 170 -6.01 7.97 10.01
N ARG A 171 -5.89 8.28 8.72
CA ARG A 171 -6.55 7.49 7.67
C ARG A 171 -5.93 6.10 7.54
N CYS A 172 -4.61 5.97 7.62
CA CYS A 172 -3.95 4.67 7.67
C CYS A 172 -4.45 3.83 8.85
N ILE A 173 -4.56 4.43 10.05
CA ILE A 173 -5.04 3.75 11.26
C ILE A 173 -6.44 3.13 11.04
N THR A 174 -7.35 3.83 10.35
CA THR A 174 -8.69 3.25 10.08
C THR A 174 -8.63 1.92 9.32
N SER A 175 -7.69 1.75 8.39
CA SER A 175 -7.47 0.49 7.68
C SER A 175 -6.69 -0.52 8.51
N LEU A 176 -5.61 -0.05 9.14
CA LEU A 176 -4.69 -0.90 9.90
C LEU A 176 -5.34 -1.53 11.14
N ASP A 177 -6.29 -0.85 11.78
CA ASP A 177 -7.03 -1.40 12.92
C ASP A 177 -7.93 -2.57 12.51
N VAL A 178 -8.54 -2.50 11.32
CA VAL A 178 -9.38 -3.61 10.81
C VAL A 178 -8.48 -4.76 10.36
N VAL A 179 -7.38 -4.47 9.67
CA VAL A 179 -6.39 -5.48 9.26
C VAL A 179 -5.81 -6.20 10.48
N SER A 180 -5.38 -5.45 11.50
CA SER A 180 -4.79 -6.00 12.73
C SER A 180 -5.75 -6.98 13.41
N ARG A 181 -7.03 -6.61 13.56
CA ARG A 181 -8.07 -7.48 14.12
C ARG A 181 -8.31 -8.71 13.25
N ALA A 182 -8.49 -8.55 11.95
CA ALA A 182 -8.73 -9.67 11.04
C ALA A 182 -7.58 -10.69 11.03
N ILE A 183 -6.32 -10.22 11.15
CA ILE A 183 -5.15 -11.10 11.29
C ILE A 183 -5.12 -11.79 12.64
N ALA A 184 -5.37 -11.05 13.74
CA ALA A 184 -5.40 -11.61 15.09
C ALA A 184 -6.48 -12.68 15.26
N ASP A 185 -7.62 -12.53 14.57
CA ASP A 185 -8.70 -13.53 14.54
C ASP A 185 -8.31 -14.79 13.74
N SER A 186 -7.38 -14.66 12.78
CA SER A 186 -6.97 -15.74 11.87
C SER A 186 -5.76 -16.54 12.39
N ALA A 187 -4.82 -15.88 13.07
CA ALA A 187 -3.60 -16.48 13.58
C ALA A 187 -2.97 -15.65 14.70
N PRO A 188 -2.18 -16.27 15.61
CA PRO A 188 -1.53 -15.54 16.69
C PRO A 188 -0.51 -14.55 16.13
N LEU A 189 -0.78 -13.26 16.34
CA LEU A 189 0.15 -12.17 16.06
C LEU A 189 0.10 -11.15 17.21
N ASP A 190 1.25 -10.89 17.84
CA ASP A 190 1.34 -9.83 18.85
C ASP A 190 1.04 -8.47 18.19
N PRO A 191 0.09 -7.68 18.72
CA PRO A 191 -0.19 -6.34 18.21
C PRO A 191 1.04 -5.44 18.10
N ARG A 192 2.04 -5.60 18.98
CA ARG A 192 3.31 -4.86 18.90
C ARG A 192 4.13 -5.24 17.68
N VAL A 193 4.09 -6.52 17.27
CA VAL A 193 4.72 -6.99 16.03
C VAL A 193 4.01 -6.38 14.84
N PHE A 194 2.68 -6.40 14.81
CA PHE A 194 1.90 -5.76 13.74
C PHE A 194 2.27 -4.28 13.54
N TRP A 195 2.28 -3.49 14.62
CA TRP A 195 2.65 -2.08 14.53
C TRP A 195 4.12 -1.85 14.21
N SER A 196 5.02 -2.76 14.60
CA SER A 196 6.43 -2.74 14.17
C SER A 196 6.55 -2.89 12.65
N LEU A 197 5.77 -3.81 12.04
CA LEU A 197 5.72 -3.99 10.59
C LEU A 197 5.20 -2.73 9.87
N VAL A 198 4.26 -1.99 10.47
CA VAL A 198 3.82 -0.68 9.96
C VAL A 198 4.99 0.30 9.96
N GLY A 199 5.75 0.37 11.06
CA GLY A 199 6.96 1.19 11.15
C GLY A 199 8.01 0.82 10.08
N ASP A 200 8.26 -0.47 9.90
CA ASP A 200 9.17 -1.01 8.90
C ASP A 200 8.72 -0.67 7.47
N ALA A 201 7.42 -0.69 7.19
CA ALA A 201 6.88 -0.29 5.88
C ALA A 201 7.13 1.19 5.58
N VAL A 202 6.97 2.08 6.58
CA VAL A 202 7.29 3.52 6.43
C VAL A 202 8.79 3.69 6.19
N LEU A 203 9.64 3.12 7.05
CA LEU A 203 11.10 3.22 6.92
C LEU A 203 11.59 2.64 5.60
N GLY A 204 11.03 1.49 5.20
CA GLY A 204 11.32 0.80 3.95
C GLY A 204 11.02 1.69 2.76
N ALA A 205 9.81 2.23 2.64
CA ALA A 205 9.45 3.13 1.55
C ALA A 205 10.28 4.42 1.55
N SER A 206 10.48 5.06 2.72
CA SER A 206 11.30 6.27 2.85
C SER A 206 12.78 6.08 2.50
N THR A 207 13.28 4.84 2.56
CA THR A 207 14.65 4.48 2.19
C THR A 207 14.75 4.06 0.72
N HIS A 208 13.86 3.19 0.27
CA HIS A 208 13.95 2.58 -1.07
C HIS A 208 13.46 3.50 -2.17
N VAL A 209 12.37 4.25 -1.96
CA VAL A 209 11.80 5.11 -3.01
C VAL A 209 12.80 6.17 -3.49
N PRO A 210 13.54 6.88 -2.62
CA PRO A 210 14.55 7.85 -3.07
C PRO A 210 15.71 7.21 -3.83
N MET A 211 16.14 6.01 -3.42
CA MET A 211 17.17 5.25 -4.16
C MET A 211 16.69 4.89 -5.56
N LEU A 212 15.43 4.44 -5.68
CA LEU A 212 14.81 4.06 -6.95
C LEU A 212 14.57 5.27 -7.86
N SER A 213 14.16 6.42 -7.31
CA SER A 213 13.94 7.66 -8.08
C SER A 213 15.22 8.46 -8.35
N ARG A 214 16.36 8.03 -7.80
CA ARG A 214 17.66 8.73 -7.85
C ARG A 214 17.57 10.17 -7.31
N SER A 215 16.69 10.43 -6.35
CA SER A 215 16.53 11.74 -5.73
C SER A 215 17.39 11.88 -4.46
N LEU A 216 17.70 13.12 -4.07
CA LEU A 216 18.42 13.39 -2.81
C LEU A 216 17.49 13.10 -1.62
N GLY A 217 17.77 12.01 -0.89
CA GLY A 217 16.85 11.42 0.11
C GLY A 217 16.61 12.21 1.41
N VAL A 218 17.16 13.42 1.58
CA VAL A 218 17.03 14.19 2.85
C VAL A 218 15.58 14.54 3.14
N SER A 219 14.84 15.05 2.15
CA SER A 219 13.41 15.37 2.30
C SER A 219 12.55 14.12 2.53
N SER A 220 12.93 13.00 1.90
CA SER A 220 12.23 11.72 1.99
C SER A 220 12.35 11.08 3.37
N ALA A 221 13.57 11.05 3.92
CA ALA A 221 13.82 10.56 5.28
C ALA A 221 13.10 11.43 6.32
N ARG A 222 13.12 12.76 6.16
CA ARG A 222 12.41 13.69 7.04
C ARG A 222 10.90 13.44 7.04
N ARG A 223 10.27 13.29 5.88
CA ARG A 223 8.82 13.00 5.76
C ARG A 223 8.45 11.65 6.37
N GLY A 224 9.28 10.61 6.12
CA GLY A 224 9.10 9.30 6.74
C GLY A 224 9.13 9.36 8.26
N GLN A 225 10.14 10.03 8.80
CA GLN A 225 10.30 10.23 10.25
C GLN A 225 9.12 11.01 10.84
N ALA A 226 8.70 12.09 10.19
CA ALA A 226 7.58 12.91 10.64
C ALA A 226 6.23 12.15 10.56
N LEU A 227 6.04 11.23 9.60
CA LEU A 227 4.88 10.36 9.58
C LEU A 227 4.91 9.34 10.73
N LEU A 228 6.08 8.79 11.07
CA LEU A 228 6.23 7.95 12.26
C LEU A 228 5.91 8.72 13.54
N ASP A 229 6.33 9.99 13.64
CA ASP A 229 5.95 10.86 14.76
C ASP A 229 4.44 11.07 14.81
N ALA A 230 3.78 11.28 13.67
CA ALA A 230 2.31 11.41 13.59
C ALA A 230 1.58 10.12 14.03
N PHE A 231 2.06 8.94 13.65
CA PHE A 231 1.53 7.67 14.15
C PHE A 231 1.70 7.53 15.68
N VAL A 232 2.87 7.86 16.21
CA VAL A 232 3.12 7.83 17.67
C VAL A 232 2.22 8.83 18.41
N ALA A 233 2.05 10.04 17.88
CA ALA A 233 1.15 11.04 18.42
C ALA A 233 -0.33 10.60 18.39
N ALA A 234 -0.72 9.83 17.38
CA ALA A 234 -2.03 9.17 17.29
C ALA A 234 -2.18 7.95 18.23
N GLY A 235 -1.15 7.61 19.01
CA GLY A 235 -1.19 6.58 20.05
C GLY A 235 -0.81 5.17 19.60
N VAL A 236 -0.34 4.97 18.35
CA VAL A 236 0.03 3.65 17.86
C VAL A 236 1.54 3.38 17.99
N PRO A 237 1.96 2.19 18.45
CA PRO A 237 3.33 1.95 18.87
C PRO A 237 4.24 1.48 17.72
N VAL A 238 4.31 2.25 16.63
CA VAL A 238 5.04 1.92 15.39
C VAL A 238 6.57 1.84 15.52
N ARG A 239 7.11 2.29 16.65
CA ARG A 239 8.55 2.19 16.99
C ARG A 239 8.88 1.02 17.89
N SER A 240 7.89 0.18 18.20
CA SER A 240 8.13 -1.02 18.98
C SER A 240 9.13 -1.90 18.26
N ARG A 241 10.10 -2.41 19.03
CA ARG A 241 10.93 -3.54 18.61
C ARG A 241 10.49 -4.72 19.45
N PRO A 242 9.67 -5.64 18.91
CA PRO A 242 9.36 -6.88 19.58
C PRO A 242 10.68 -7.58 19.95
N ALA A 243 10.73 -8.22 21.13
CA ALA A 243 11.88 -9.05 21.46
C ALA A 243 12.04 -10.10 20.34
N SER A 244 13.24 -10.20 19.77
CA SER A 244 13.53 -11.14 18.69
C SER A 244 12.94 -12.52 19.02
N ILE A 245 12.16 -13.11 18.10
CA ILE A 245 11.57 -14.47 18.16
C ILE A 245 12.66 -15.58 18.18
N GLY A 246 13.92 -15.23 18.51
CA GLY A 246 15.09 -16.11 18.50
C GLY A 246 15.85 -16.23 19.82
N ARG A 247 15.34 -15.74 20.97
CA ARG A 247 16.09 -15.81 22.25
C ARG A 247 15.35 -16.40 23.47
N LEU A 248 14.36 -17.27 23.24
CA LEU A 248 13.73 -18.06 24.32
C LEU A 248 14.02 -19.56 24.26
N ARG A 249 14.90 -20.03 23.35
CA ARG A 249 15.46 -21.40 23.42
C ARG A 249 16.97 -21.33 23.56
N LEU A 250 17.45 -21.12 24.78
CA LEU A 250 18.80 -21.51 25.26
C LEU A 250 18.95 -21.13 26.75
N ARG A 251 17.98 -21.51 27.58
CA ARG A 251 18.17 -21.68 29.03
C ARG A 251 17.27 -22.81 29.53
N ALA A 252 17.67 -24.02 29.17
CA ALA A 252 17.33 -25.25 29.89
C ALA A 252 18.23 -26.36 29.34
N SER A 253 19.36 -26.57 30.01
CA SER A 253 20.12 -27.83 30.18
C SER A 253 21.37 -27.50 30.99
#